data_AF-A0A913X2A2-F1
#
_entry.id   AF-A0A913X2A2-F1
#
_cell.length_a   1.000
_cell.length_b   1.000
_cell.length_c   1.000
_cell.angle_alpha   90.00
_cell.angle_beta   90.00
_cell.angle_gamma   90.00
#
_symmetry.space_group_name_H-M   'P 1'
#
loop_
_entity.id
_entity.type
_entity.pdbx_description
1 polymer ?
#
loop_
_entity_poly.entity_id
_entity_poly.type
_entity_poly.pdbx_seq_one_letter_code
_entity_poly.pdbx_strand_id
1 'polypeptide(L)'
;MAASDVEVSSSLDQEEDPLTELPDEDLYNLVQETIHANEVLRNETSMFEKFLKRVDPKDIGIQPAAPSVVQQTIETSHRGLKKRSRSRGPSLDRHLKLTAEQKCDIAQRELEELRDDIQKLKDESEKILDNYKAIMEEAEIRNAEMKKASYEFERDIMKGAVNQRTNKVIAERVTRYFEDKLRSRDTLIEKLRLKNSTLKVQKRKLHMQLKQKEEMGEVLHEVDFNQLKIENQQYLEKIDEKNQDLLRLKLMTTNVQQILNTYKKKLHTLTMESDQLKTEITQRNDLLCRIETENQMVDKDRKAADKLNTRLKQQLADYKVPEVMEYVEERAKLYELNKVVKMWERKVEIARMALQTNKKTWNKLRIAATDDDQTNWMVAQEIA
;
A
#
# COMPACT_ATOMS: atom_id res chain seq x y z
N MET A 1 88.20 86.17 -24.47
CA MET A 1 89.00 84.97 -24.78
C MET A 1 88.05 83.94 -25.35
N ALA A 2 88.48 83.31 -26.44
CA ALA A 2 87.71 82.61 -27.45
C ALA A 2 86.62 81.65 -26.92
N ALA A 3 85.40 81.81 -27.43
CA ALA A 3 84.44 80.73 -27.54
C ALA A 3 84.87 79.88 -28.74
N SER A 4 85.37 78.67 -28.48
CA SER A 4 85.67 77.68 -29.51
C SER A 4 84.46 76.79 -29.72
N ASP A 5 83.92 76.84 -30.93
CA ASP A 5 83.19 75.73 -31.54
C ASP A 5 83.94 74.43 -31.32
N VAL A 6 83.25 73.47 -30.72
CA VAL A 6 83.55 72.06 -30.92
C VAL A 6 82.24 71.39 -31.29
N GLU A 7 82.00 71.36 -32.61
CA GLU A 7 81.15 70.39 -33.26
C GLU A 7 81.63 68.99 -32.87
N VAL A 8 80.94 68.36 -31.92
CA VAL A 8 80.95 66.90 -31.80
C VAL A 8 79.73 66.40 -32.55
N SER A 9 79.91 66.27 -33.86
CA SER A 9 79.12 65.34 -34.66
C SER A 9 79.42 63.92 -34.16
N SER A 10 78.62 63.48 -33.19
CA SER A 10 78.49 62.08 -32.82
C SER A 10 77.17 61.60 -33.41
N SER A 11 77.24 61.26 -34.70
CA SER A 11 76.49 60.19 -35.33
C SER A 11 75.16 59.88 -34.64
N LEU A 12 74.15 60.67 -34.99
CA LEU A 12 72.76 60.25 -34.86
C LEU A 12 72.66 58.87 -35.51
N ASP A 13 72.48 57.84 -34.69
CA ASP A 13 71.57 56.77 -35.06
C ASP A 13 70.25 57.49 -35.38
N GLN A 14 70.06 57.82 -36.66
CA GLN A 14 68.76 58.14 -37.23
C GLN A 14 67.94 56.86 -37.16
N GLU A 15 67.50 56.48 -35.97
CA GLU A 15 66.15 55.97 -35.86
C GLU A 15 65.28 57.21 -36.15
N GLU A 16 64.87 57.36 -37.41
CA GLU A 16 63.80 58.29 -37.80
C GLU A 16 62.71 58.17 -36.73
N ASP A 17 62.43 59.26 -36.01
CA ASP A 17 61.36 59.24 -35.03
C ASP A 17 60.09 58.87 -35.81
N PRO A 18 59.52 57.67 -35.61
CA PRO A 18 58.51 57.12 -36.53
C PRO A 18 57.28 58.01 -36.64
N LEU A 19 57.12 58.94 -35.68
CA LEU A 19 56.07 59.93 -35.59
C LEU A 19 56.21 61.09 -36.59
N THR A 20 57.40 61.31 -37.16
CA THR A 20 57.67 62.45 -38.08
C THR A 20 57.19 62.19 -39.51
N GLU A 21 56.95 60.93 -39.87
CA GLU A 21 56.53 60.50 -41.21
C GLU A 21 55.03 60.23 -41.33
N LEU A 22 54.28 60.25 -40.22
CA LEU A 22 52.83 60.02 -40.22
C LEU A 22 52.08 61.30 -40.63
N PRO A 23 51.05 61.21 -41.50
CA PRO A 23 50.18 62.35 -41.78
C PRO A 23 49.45 62.77 -40.50
N ASP A 24 49.10 64.06 -40.41
CA ASP A 24 48.44 64.65 -39.22
C ASP A 24 47.18 63.88 -38.76
N GLU A 25 46.47 63.25 -39.69
CA GLU A 25 45.29 62.42 -39.42
C GLU A 25 45.65 61.11 -38.70
N ASP A 26 46.73 60.45 -39.10
CA ASP A 26 47.21 59.23 -38.44
C ASP A 26 47.83 59.55 -37.07
N LEU A 27 48.48 60.71 -36.95
CA LEU A 27 49.00 61.21 -35.68
C LEU A 27 47.86 61.50 -34.69
N TYR A 28 46.77 62.11 -35.18
CA TYR A 28 45.57 62.36 -34.38
C TYR A 28 44.93 61.05 -33.90
N ASN A 29 44.78 60.07 -34.80
CA ASN A 29 44.25 58.76 -34.46
C ASN A 29 45.10 58.05 -33.41
N LEU A 30 46.43 58.08 -33.55
CA LEU A 30 47.37 57.50 -32.58
C LEU A 30 47.28 58.17 -31.20
N VAL A 31 47.11 59.50 -31.16
CA VAL A 31 46.91 60.23 -29.90
C VAL A 31 45.59 59.82 -29.24
N GLN A 32 44.50 59.70 -30.01
CA GLN A 32 43.21 59.25 -29.48
C GLN A 32 43.28 57.81 -28.94
N GLU A 33 43.90 56.90 -29.67
CA GLU A 33 44.12 55.52 -29.21
C GLU A 33 44.97 55.47 -27.94
N THR A 34 46.03 56.28 -27.86
CA THR A 34 46.89 56.36 -26.69
C THR A 34 46.18 56.94 -25.48
N ILE A 35 45.31 57.95 -25.66
CA ILE A 35 44.47 58.49 -24.59
C ILE A 35 43.51 57.42 -24.09
N HIS A 36 42.85 56.70 -25.00
CA HIS A 36 41.92 55.65 -24.65
C HIS A 36 42.62 54.49 -23.90
N ALA A 37 43.79 54.06 -24.38
CA ALA A 37 44.59 53.03 -23.71
C ALA A 37 45.02 53.48 -22.29
N ASN A 38 45.42 54.74 -22.13
CA ASN A 38 45.75 55.30 -20.82
C ASN A 38 44.54 55.37 -19.89
N GLU A 39 43.35 55.66 -20.42
CA GLU A 39 42.10 55.66 -19.64
C GLU A 39 41.76 54.26 -19.13
N VAL A 40 41.88 53.24 -19.98
CA VAL A 40 41.70 51.83 -19.59
C VAL A 40 42.68 51.44 -18.49
N LEU A 41 43.97 51.76 -18.64
CA LEU A 41 44.99 51.46 -17.63
C LEU A 41 44.73 52.20 -16.31
N ARG A 42 44.27 53.46 -16.36
CA ARG A 42 43.89 54.22 -15.15
C ARG A 42 42.71 53.58 -14.44
N ASN A 43 41.69 53.14 -15.17
CA ASN A 43 40.52 52.46 -14.62
C ASN A 43 40.93 51.12 -13.97
N GLU A 44 41.76 50.33 -14.67
CA GLU A 44 42.32 49.08 -14.14
C GLU A 44 43.14 49.32 -12.87
N THR A 45 44.02 50.33 -12.87
CA THR A 45 44.84 50.67 -11.70
C THR A 45 43.98 51.13 -10.53
N SER A 46 42.97 51.95 -10.78
CA SER A 46 42.03 52.40 -9.74
C SER A 46 41.26 51.24 -9.12
N MET A 47 40.84 50.27 -9.94
CA MET A 47 40.15 49.06 -9.49
C MET A 47 41.08 48.22 -8.60
N PHE A 48 42.32 48.00 -9.00
CA PHE A 48 43.31 47.28 -8.18
C PHE A 48 43.65 48.01 -6.87
N GLU A 49 43.77 49.34 -6.89
CA GLU A 49 43.99 50.11 -5.67
C GLU A 49 42.84 50.00 -4.68
N LYS A 50 41.59 50.01 -5.17
CA LYS A 50 40.39 49.84 -4.34
C LYS A 50 40.39 48.44 -3.70
N PHE A 51 40.66 47.41 -4.52
CA PHE A 51 40.79 46.04 -4.04
C PHE A 51 41.88 45.91 -2.98
N LEU A 52 43.07 46.45 -3.24
CA LEU A 52 44.20 46.37 -2.32
C LEU A 52 43.96 47.12 -1.01
N LYS A 53 43.18 48.21 -1.01
CA LYS A 53 42.80 48.93 0.22
C LYS A 53 41.86 48.13 1.11
N ARG A 54 41.08 47.21 0.54
CA ARG A 54 40.12 46.37 1.28
C ARG A 54 40.73 45.05 1.74
N VAL A 55 41.68 44.52 0.98
CA VAL A 55 42.34 43.25 1.31
C VAL A 55 43.53 43.48 2.23
N ASP A 56 43.43 42.97 3.46
CA ASP A 56 44.53 42.99 4.43
C ASP A 56 45.69 42.11 3.91
N PRO A 57 46.98 42.48 4.05
CA PRO A 57 48.11 41.71 3.50
C PRO A 57 48.25 40.27 4.02
N LYS A 58 47.45 39.86 5.00
CA LYS A 58 47.40 38.51 5.56
C LYS A 58 46.47 37.56 4.81
N ASP A 59 45.48 38.08 4.08
CA ASP A 59 44.53 37.27 3.31
C ASP A 59 45.05 36.93 1.90
N ILE A 60 46.05 37.67 1.43
CA ILE A 60 46.83 37.33 0.23
C ILE A 60 47.97 36.44 0.72
N GLY A 61 47.82 35.12 0.59
CA GLY A 61 48.78 34.11 1.06
C GLY A 61 50.19 34.20 0.46
N ILE A 62 50.93 35.27 0.72
CA ILE A 62 52.37 35.39 0.51
C ILE A 62 53.02 34.86 1.78
N GLN A 63 53.21 33.54 1.85
CA GLN A 63 54.10 32.97 2.86
C GLN A 63 55.50 33.53 2.64
N PRO A 64 56.13 34.21 3.61
CA PRO A 64 57.54 34.51 3.52
C PRO A 64 58.29 33.18 3.62
N ALA A 65 59.01 32.81 2.56
CA ALA A 65 59.88 31.65 2.55
C ALA A 65 60.85 31.71 3.75
N ALA A 66 60.76 30.72 4.63
CA ALA A 66 61.66 30.57 5.76
C ALA A 66 63.11 30.37 5.29
N PRO A 67 64.11 30.93 5.99
CA PRO A 67 65.51 30.80 5.59
C PRO A 67 66.07 29.43 6.02
N SER A 68 66.53 28.65 5.04
CA SER A 68 67.31 27.43 5.29
C SER A 68 68.75 27.78 5.69
N VAL A 69 69.16 27.24 6.83
CA VAL A 69 70.48 27.32 7.46
C VAL A 69 71.50 26.48 6.69
N VAL A 70 72.65 27.05 6.28
CA VAL A 70 73.97 26.36 6.25
C VAL A 70 75.11 27.38 6.49
N GLN A 71 76.11 26.93 7.25
CA GLN A 71 77.15 27.64 8.00
C GLN A 71 78.35 28.21 7.20
N GLN A 72 78.81 29.37 7.70
CA GLN A 72 80.17 29.88 7.94
C GLN A 72 81.39 29.31 7.17
N THR A 73 82.22 30.21 6.62
CA THR A 73 83.67 30.31 6.93
C THR A 73 84.33 31.59 6.37
N ILE A 74 84.92 32.34 7.32
CA ILE A 74 86.14 33.17 7.31
C ILE A 74 86.21 34.53 6.58
N GLU A 75 86.80 35.45 7.35
CA GLU A 75 86.94 36.90 7.31
C GLU A 75 87.94 37.52 6.30
N THR A 76 87.82 38.85 6.19
CA THR A 76 88.85 39.90 6.00
C THR A 76 88.99 40.63 4.65
N SER A 77 88.77 41.95 4.76
CA SER A 77 89.46 43.10 4.14
C SER A 77 89.43 43.40 2.63
N HIS A 78 88.73 44.50 2.35
CA HIS A 78 89.08 45.68 1.52
C HIS A 78 89.61 45.57 0.07
N ARG A 79 88.84 46.25 -0.80
CA ARG A 79 89.18 47.06 -2.00
C ARG A 79 89.75 46.37 -3.25
N GLY A 80 88.96 46.46 -4.33
CA GLY A 80 89.47 46.36 -5.71
C GLY A 80 88.35 46.38 -6.76
N LEU A 81 88.33 47.43 -7.59
CA LEU A 81 87.45 47.60 -8.76
C LEU A 81 87.60 46.46 -9.78
N LYS A 82 86.49 45.96 -10.35
CA LYS A 82 86.16 46.00 -11.80
C LYS A 82 85.08 44.96 -12.18
N LYS A 83 84.11 45.44 -12.96
CA LYS A 83 83.39 44.77 -14.06
C LYS A 83 82.86 43.34 -13.81
N ARG A 84 81.53 43.24 -13.67
CA ARG A 84 80.62 42.78 -14.74
C ARG A 84 79.19 42.79 -14.20
N SER A 85 78.38 43.71 -14.72
CA SER A 85 76.93 43.65 -14.65
C SER A 85 76.49 42.33 -15.29
N ARG A 86 76.17 41.33 -14.46
CA ARG A 86 75.33 40.21 -14.89
C ARG A 86 73.91 40.74 -14.86
N SER A 87 73.39 40.99 -16.06
CA SER A 87 71.98 41.20 -16.34
C SER A 87 71.13 40.31 -15.45
N ARG A 88 70.44 40.93 -14.48
CA ARG A 88 69.21 40.36 -13.94
C ARG A 88 68.24 40.35 -15.13
N GLY A 89 68.14 39.20 -15.78
CA GLY A 89 67.22 39.00 -16.88
C GLY A 89 65.76 39.26 -16.45
N PRO A 90 64.84 39.36 -17.43
CA PRO A 90 63.44 39.79 -17.25
C PRO A 90 62.56 38.82 -16.43
N SER A 91 63.16 37.82 -15.76
CA SER A 91 62.46 36.77 -15.03
C SER A 91 61.79 37.26 -13.75
N LEU A 92 62.38 38.25 -13.05
CA LEU A 92 61.76 38.80 -11.83
C LEU A 92 60.47 39.58 -12.14
N ASP A 93 60.44 40.28 -13.29
CA ASP A 93 59.30 41.09 -13.74
C ASP A 93 58.11 40.22 -14.18
N ARG A 94 58.38 38.96 -14.57
CA ARG A 94 57.35 38.00 -14.95
C ARG A 94 56.59 37.43 -13.74
N HIS A 95 57.17 37.47 -12.55
CA HIS A 95 56.55 37.01 -11.30
C HIS A 95 55.85 38.14 -10.52
N LEU A 96 55.95 39.39 -10.99
CA LEU A 96 55.31 40.56 -10.39
C LEU A 96 54.00 40.97 -11.10
N LYS A 97 53.66 40.33 -12.23
CA LYS A 97 52.48 40.64 -13.02
C LYS A 97 51.37 39.62 -12.71
N LEU A 98 50.21 40.12 -12.31
CA LEU A 98 49.01 39.31 -12.14
C LEU A 98 48.67 38.59 -13.45
N THR A 99 48.29 37.31 -13.36
CA THR A 99 47.79 36.57 -14.52
C THR A 99 46.46 37.18 -14.99
N ALA A 100 46.11 36.98 -16.27
CA ALA A 100 44.83 37.47 -16.80
C ALA A 100 43.64 36.92 -15.99
N GLU A 101 43.72 35.67 -15.54
CA GLU A 101 42.73 35.03 -14.66
C GLU A 101 42.61 35.76 -13.31
N GLN A 102 43.73 36.03 -12.63
CA GLN A 102 43.75 36.77 -11.37
C GLN A 102 43.19 38.19 -11.52
N LYS A 103 43.46 38.86 -12.65
CA LYS A 103 42.90 40.18 -12.95
C LYS A 103 41.38 40.12 -13.14
N CYS A 104 40.89 39.10 -13.85
CA CYS A 104 39.45 38.87 -14.02
C CYS A 104 38.76 38.59 -12.68
N ASP A 105 39.37 37.79 -11.80
CA ASP A 105 38.83 37.51 -10.47
C ASP A 105 38.72 38.79 -9.62
N ILE A 106 39.76 39.63 -9.63
CA ILE A 106 39.75 40.91 -8.93
C ILE A 106 38.67 41.84 -9.51
N ALA A 107 38.58 41.92 -10.84
CA ALA A 107 37.55 42.72 -11.51
C ALA A 107 36.13 42.24 -11.16
N GLN A 108 35.91 40.92 -11.08
CA GLN A 108 34.61 40.36 -10.72
C GLN A 108 34.24 40.69 -9.27
N ARG A 109 35.17 40.55 -8.31
CA ARG A 109 34.91 40.93 -6.91
C ARG A 109 34.62 42.42 -6.77
N GLU A 110 35.40 43.28 -7.42
CA GLU A 110 35.17 44.73 -7.39
C GLU A 110 33.83 45.10 -8.05
N LEU A 111 33.40 44.38 -9.09
CA LEU A 111 32.07 44.56 -9.68
C LEU A 111 30.95 44.14 -8.71
N GLU A 112 31.11 43.05 -7.98
CA GLU A 112 30.15 42.61 -6.95
C GLU A 112 30.06 43.64 -5.82
N GLU A 113 31.20 44.12 -5.31
CA GLU A 113 31.23 45.17 -4.28
C GLU A 113 30.59 46.48 -4.76
N LEU A 114 30.89 46.92 -5.98
CA LEU A 114 30.26 48.11 -6.56
C LEU A 114 28.74 47.94 -6.70
N ARG A 115 28.27 46.73 -7.05
CA ARG A 115 26.83 46.43 -7.10
C ARG A 115 26.20 46.54 -5.72
N ASP A 116 26.84 45.99 -4.69
CA ASP A 116 26.38 46.08 -3.31
C ASP A 116 26.35 47.53 -2.80
N ASP A 117 27.39 48.31 -3.11
CA ASP A 117 27.46 49.73 -2.72
C ASP A 117 26.41 50.57 -3.44
N ILE A 118 26.16 50.30 -4.72
CA ILE A 118 25.04 50.92 -5.46
C ILE A 118 23.70 50.56 -4.81
N GLN A 119 23.51 49.31 -4.38
CA GLN A 119 22.26 48.90 -3.74
C GLN A 119 22.08 49.55 -2.37
N LYS A 120 23.13 49.60 -1.53
CA LYS A 120 23.10 50.31 -0.25
C LYS A 120 22.77 51.79 -0.44
N LEU A 121 23.41 52.44 -1.41
CA LEU A 121 23.16 53.85 -1.71
C LEU A 121 21.72 54.08 -2.18
N LYS A 122 21.16 53.16 -2.99
CA LYS A 122 19.74 53.20 -3.38
C LYS A 122 18.83 53.10 -2.16
N ASP A 123 19.03 52.10 -1.31
CA ASP A 123 18.22 51.89 -0.10
C ASP A 123 18.29 53.10 0.86
N GLU A 124 19.47 53.69 1.02
CA GLU A 124 19.67 54.92 1.80
C GLU A 124 18.94 56.11 1.18
N SER A 125 19.08 56.29 -0.14
CA SER A 125 18.40 57.37 -0.86
C SER A 125 16.89 57.25 -0.79
N GLU A 126 16.34 56.03 -0.87
CA GLU A 126 14.91 55.77 -0.75
C GLU A 126 14.40 56.09 0.66
N LYS A 127 15.13 55.66 1.70
CA LYS A 127 14.81 56.03 3.10
C LYS A 127 14.79 57.55 3.30
N ILE A 128 15.76 58.26 2.71
CA ILE A 128 15.83 59.72 2.79
C ILE A 128 14.64 60.35 2.05
N LEU A 129 14.32 59.88 0.84
CA LEU A 129 13.18 60.36 0.06
C LEU A 129 11.86 60.15 0.81
N ASP A 130 11.64 58.97 1.39
CA ASP A 130 10.43 58.67 2.14
C ASP A 130 10.31 59.52 3.40
N ASN A 131 11.43 59.82 4.07
CA ASN A 131 11.44 60.76 5.18
C ASN A 131 11.06 62.19 4.72
N TYR A 132 11.60 62.66 3.59
CA TYR A 132 11.21 63.97 3.05
C TYR A 132 9.74 64.01 2.63
N LYS A 133 9.22 62.96 2.00
CA LYS A 133 7.78 62.85 1.68
C LYS A 133 6.94 62.93 2.96
N ALA A 134 7.29 62.18 4.01
CA ALA A 134 6.58 62.22 5.28
C ALA A 134 6.60 63.62 5.92
N ILE A 135 7.74 64.31 5.89
CA ILE A 135 7.87 65.69 6.39
C ILE A 135 7.01 66.66 5.56
N MET A 136 7.00 66.51 4.24
CA MET A 136 6.17 67.34 3.35
C MET A 136 4.68 67.14 3.64
N GLU A 137 4.21 65.89 3.72
CA GLU A 137 2.82 65.57 4.05
C GLU A 137 2.43 66.13 5.43
N GLU A 138 3.31 65.99 6.45
CA GLU A 138 3.09 66.58 7.77
C GLU A 138 2.98 68.11 7.70
N ALA A 139 3.84 68.76 6.93
CA ALA A 139 3.82 70.21 6.74
C ALA A 139 2.55 70.67 6.02
N GLU A 140 2.08 69.94 5.02
CA GLU A 140 0.82 70.20 4.32
C GLU A 140 -0.38 70.09 5.25
N ILE A 141 -0.45 69.02 6.05
CA ILE A 141 -1.49 68.84 7.07
C ILE A 141 -1.46 69.99 8.06
N ARG A 142 -0.29 70.32 8.62
CA ARG A 142 -0.12 71.43 9.57
C ARG A 142 -0.55 72.78 8.96
N ASN A 143 -0.20 73.03 7.70
CA ASN A 143 -0.58 74.25 7.00
C ASN A 143 -2.10 74.35 6.80
N ALA A 144 -2.75 73.26 6.40
CA ALA A 144 -4.21 73.19 6.27
C ALA A 144 -4.90 73.43 7.62
N GLU A 145 -4.42 72.78 8.68
CA GLU A 145 -4.92 72.96 10.05
C GLU A 145 -4.74 74.40 10.54
N MET A 146 -3.58 75.03 10.29
CA MET A 146 -3.30 76.41 10.67
C MET A 146 -4.20 77.40 9.93
N LYS A 147 -4.41 77.22 8.62
CA LYS A 147 -5.34 78.03 7.83
C LYS A 147 -6.76 77.92 8.37
N LYS A 148 -7.22 76.70 8.64
CA LYS A 148 -8.53 76.44 9.24
C LYS A 148 -8.66 77.10 10.63
N ALA A 149 -7.66 76.94 11.49
CA ALA A 149 -7.65 77.53 12.82
C ALA A 149 -7.64 79.06 12.79
N SER A 150 -6.91 79.67 11.86
CA SER A 150 -6.89 81.12 11.64
C SER A 150 -8.27 81.63 11.21
N TYR A 151 -8.89 80.97 10.23
CA TYR A 151 -10.23 81.32 9.76
C TYR A 151 -11.30 81.17 10.85
N GLU A 152 -11.28 80.05 11.58
CA GLU A 152 -12.20 79.81 12.71
C GLU A 152 -12.02 80.88 13.80
N PHE A 153 -10.78 81.26 14.12
CA PHE A 153 -10.51 82.32 15.08
C PHE A 153 -11.03 83.68 14.62
N GLU A 154 -10.77 84.06 13.36
CA GLU A 154 -11.27 85.32 12.81
C GLU A 154 -12.81 85.37 12.83
N ARG A 155 -13.45 84.27 12.41
CA ARG A 155 -14.92 84.16 12.39
C ARG A 155 -15.52 84.20 13.80
N ASP A 156 -15.04 83.35 14.71
CA ASP A 156 -15.71 83.09 15.98
C ASP A 156 -15.30 84.09 17.07
N ILE A 157 -14.08 84.64 17.00
CA ILE A 157 -13.54 85.60 17.97
C ILE A 157 -13.52 87.02 17.42
N MET A 158 -12.80 87.29 16.33
CA MET A 158 -12.65 88.68 15.85
C MET A 158 -13.95 89.28 15.35
N LYS A 159 -14.81 88.49 14.69
CA LYS A 159 -16.11 88.95 14.20
C LYS A 159 -17.25 88.51 15.13
N GLY A 160 -17.21 87.27 15.60
CA GLY A 160 -18.29 86.65 16.36
C GLY A 160 -18.36 87.04 17.83
N ALA A 161 -17.27 87.46 18.47
CA ALA A 161 -17.19 87.74 19.90
C ALA A 161 -17.01 89.22 20.27
N VAL A 162 -17.31 90.13 19.34
CA VAL A 162 -17.26 91.58 19.58
C VAL A 162 -18.55 92.06 20.22
N ASN A 163 -18.44 92.87 21.27
CA ASN A 163 -19.58 93.52 21.88
C ASN A 163 -20.05 94.69 21.01
N GLN A 164 -21.29 94.63 20.53
CA GLN A 164 -21.89 95.60 19.60
C GLN A 164 -21.88 97.04 20.11
N ARG A 165 -21.85 97.25 21.43
CA ARG A 165 -21.84 98.60 22.02
C ARG A 165 -20.43 99.18 22.16
N THR A 166 -19.42 98.34 22.41
CA THR A 166 -18.05 98.81 22.70
C THR A 166 -17.08 98.54 21.56
N ASN A 167 -17.49 97.76 20.54
CA ASN A 167 -16.65 97.23 19.47
C ASN A 167 -15.35 96.56 19.95
N LYS A 168 -15.34 96.09 21.20
CA LYS A 168 -14.22 95.34 21.80
C LYS A 168 -14.58 93.86 21.90
N VAL A 169 -13.60 93.00 21.69
CA VAL A 169 -13.74 91.54 21.84
C VAL A 169 -13.99 91.21 23.32
N ILE A 170 -14.96 90.33 23.57
CA ILE A 170 -15.31 89.85 24.91
C ILE A 170 -14.26 88.86 25.39
N ALA A 171 -13.48 89.24 26.42
CA ALA A 171 -12.36 88.45 26.93
C ALA A 171 -12.77 87.01 27.34
N GLU A 172 -13.91 86.84 28.01
CA GLU A 172 -14.40 85.53 28.45
C GLU A 172 -14.60 84.54 27.27
N ARG A 173 -15.07 85.04 26.12
CA ARG A 173 -15.24 84.22 24.92
C ARG A 173 -13.91 83.80 24.30
N VAL A 174 -12.89 84.65 24.40
CA VAL A 174 -11.52 84.33 23.97
C VAL A 174 -10.95 83.24 24.87
N THR A 175 -11.10 83.37 26.19
CA THR A 175 -10.63 82.36 27.15
C THR A 175 -11.29 81.01 26.90
N ARG A 176 -12.63 80.96 26.76
CA ARG A 176 -13.35 79.72 26.47
C ARG A 176 -12.89 79.07 25.15
N TYR A 177 -12.66 79.86 24.11
CA TYR A 177 -12.15 79.34 22.83
C TYR A 177 -10.78 78.66 23.00
N PHE A 178 -9.85 79.28 23.72
CA PHE A 178 -8.54 78.67 23.96
C PHE A 178 -8.64 77.42 24.84
N GLU A 179 -9.49 77.42 25.87
CA GLU A 179 -9.74 76.22 26.69
C GLU A 179 -10.29 75.05 25.87
N ASP A 180 -11.28 75.30 25.02
CA ASP A 180 -11.86 74.28 24.14
C ASP A 180 -10.84 73.78 23.10
N LYS A 181 -10.02 74.68 22.54
CA LYS A 181 -8.93 74.28 21.62
C LYS A 181 -7.87 73.45 22.33
N LEU A 182 -7.48 73.79 23.56
CA LEU A 182 -6.54 73.00 24.35
C LEU A 182 -7.09 71.60 24.64
N ARG A 183 -8.35 71.49 25.11
CA ARG A 183 -9.01 70.18 25.31
C ARG A 183 -9.08 69.33 24.04
N SER A 184 -9.37 69.97 22.90
CA SER A 184 -9.40 69.28 21.60
C SER A 184 -8.02 68.76 21.19
N ARG A 185 -6.96 69.52 21.48
CA ARG A 185 -5.57 69.11 21.23
C ARG A 185 -5.17 67.95 22.14
N ASP A 186 -5.52 67.98 23.41
CA ASP A 186 -5.25 66.88 24.34
C ASP A 186 -5.91 65.57 23.88
N THR A 187 -7.16 65.65 23.41
CA THR A 187 -7.87 64.50 22.84
C THR A 187 -7.19 63.96 21.58
N LEU A 188 -6.68 64.85 20.72
CA LEU A 188 -5.93 64.47 19.52
C LEU A 188 -4.59 63.81 19.87
N ILE A 189 -3.86 64.34 20.86
CA ILE A 189 -2.60 63.76 21.34
C ILE A 189 -2.83 62.31 21.79
N GLU A 190 -3.86 62.05 22.57
CA GLU A 190 -4.13 60.70 23.06
C GLU A 190 -4.51 59.74 21.92
N LYS A 191 -5.32 60.21 20.96
CA LYS A 191 -5.64 59.43 19.74
C LYS A 191 -4.39 59.10 18.93
N LEU A 192 -3.48 60.06 18.74
CA LEU A 192 -2.24 59.85 18.00
C LEU A 192 -1.27 58.92 18.74
N ARG A 193 -1.19 59.01 20.07
CA ARG A 193 -0.39 58.08 20.90
C ARG A 193 -0.84 56.63 20.75
N LEU A 194 -2.15 56.38 20.85
CA LEU A 194 -2.72 55.05 20.64
C LEU A 194 -2.42 54.52 19.24
N LYS A 195 -2.66 55.34 18.21
CA LYS A 195 -2.37 54.97 16.81
C LYS A 195 -0.88 54.66 16.60
N ASN A 196 0.02 55.45 17.17
CA ASN A 196 1.46 55.22 17.09
C ASN A 196 1.87 53.89 17.75
N SER A 197 1.30 53.58 18.92
CA SER A 197 1.52 52.29 19.59
C SER A 197 1.05 51.11 18.73
N THR A 198 -0.15 51.18 18.16
CA THR A 198 -0.68 50.14 17.26
C THR A 198 0.20 49.94 16.03
N LEU A 199 0.60 51.03 15.36
CA LEU A 199 1.46 50.96 14.18
C LEU A 199 2.84 50.36 14.50
N LYS A 200 3.42 50.67 15.67
CA LYS A 200 4.67 50.05 16.13
C LYS A 200 4.53 48.54 16.33
N VAL A 201 3.40 48.06 16.85
CA VAL A 201 3.14 46.62 16.99
C VAL A 201 2.98 45.97 15.62
N GLN A 202 2.22 46.59 14.70
CA GLN A 202 2.05 46.09 13.33
C GLN A 202 3.38 46.01 12.57
N LYS A 203 4.22 47.05 12.65
CA LYS A 203 5.57 47.04 12.06
C LYS A 203 6.40 45.87 12.58
N ARG A 204 6.42 45.64 13.90
CA ARG A 204 7.14 44.50 14.50
C ARG A 204 6.60 43.16 14.00
N LYS A 205 5.28 43.00 13.90
CA LYS A 205 4.65 41.78 13.38
C LYS A 205 5.05 41.51 11.93
N LEU A 206 4.96 42.52 11.06
CA LEU A 206 5.33 42.40 9.64
C LEU A 206 6.81 42.09 9.47
N HIS A 207 7.68 42.74 10.25
CA HIS A 207 9.11 42.45 10.23
C HIS A 207 9.41 41.00 10.65
N MET A 208 8.73 40.49 11.68
CA MET A 208 8.87 39.09 12.09
C MET A 208 8.34 38.11 11.02
N GLN A 209 7.25 38.45 10.33
CA GLN A 209 6.74 37.65 9.22
C GLN A 209 7.70 37.64 8.03
N LEU A 210 8.32 38.77 7.72
CA LEU A 210 9.35 38.86 6.67
C LEU A 210 10.53 37.94 7.03
N LYS A 211 11.04 38.02 8.26
CA LYS A 211 12.14 37.17 8.74
C LYS A 211 11.79 35.68 8.65
N GLN A 212 10.58 35.28 9.06
CA GLN A 212 10.12 33.90 8.95
C GLN A 212 10.02 33.43 7.49
N LYS A 213 9.67 34.32 6.56
CA LYS A 213 9.62 34.01 5.13
C LYS A 213 11.00 33.89 4.52
N GLU A 214 11.94 34.74 4.93
CA GLU A 214 13.35 34.64 4.55
C GLU A 214 13.97 33.34 5.05
N GLU A 215 13.78 32.99 6.33
CA GLU A 215 14.25 31.72 6.92
C GLU A 215 13.57 30.51 6.24
N MET A 216 12.27 30.56 5.92
CA MET A 216 11.61 29.49 5.15
C MET A 216 12.16 29.35 3.73
N GLY A 217 12.55 30.46 3.09
CA GLY A 217 13.17 30.46 1.77
C GLY A 217 14.60 29.91 1.79
N GLU A 218 15.32 30.12 2.88
CA GLU A 218 16.68 29.59 3.09
C GLU A 218 16.70 28.11 3.47
N VAL A 219 15.63 27.61 4.13
CA VAL A 219 15.50 26.18 4.47
C VAL A 219 15.03 25.32 3.29
N LEU A 220 14.38 25.90 2.29
CA LEU A 220 13.77 25.17 1.19
C LEU A 220 14.55 25.37 -0.10
N HIS A 221 15.56 24.53 -0.33
CA HIS A 221 16.35 24.60 -1.55
C HIS A 221 15.58 23.99 -2.71
N GLU A 222 15.82 24.51 -3.92
CA GLU A 222 15.35 23.89 -5.17
C GLU A 222 15.80 22.41 -5.28
N VAL A 223 16.95 22.09 -4.69
CA VAL A 223 17.49 20.73 -4.57
C VAL A 223 16.55 19.82 -3.76
N ASP A 224 15.98 20.30 -2.65
CA ASP A 224 15.06 19.52 -1.82
C ASP A 224 13.75 19.21 -2.57
N PHE A 225 13.25 20.19 -3.35
CA PHE A 225 12.09 19.98 -4.22
C PHE A 225 12.37 18.98 -5.34
N ASN A 226 13.55 19.07 -5.95
CA ASN A 226 13.95 18.13 -6.98
C ASN A 226 14.17 16.72 -6.40
N GLN A 227 14.74 16.62 -5.19
CA GLN A 227 14.85 15.36 -4.47
C GLN A 227 13.46 14.76 -4.19
N LEU A 228 12.52 15.54 -3.68
CA LEU A 228 11.16 15.07 -3.41
C LEU A 228 10.45 14.60 -4.70
N LYS A 229 10.66 15.29 -5.82
CA LYS A 229 10.16 14.86 -7.14
C LYS A 229 10.76 13.53 -7.56
N ILE A 230 12.08 13.35 -7.40
CA ILE A 230 12.77 12.10 -7.74
C ILE A 230 12.25 10.96 -6.85
N GLU A 231 12.15 11.18 -5.55
CA GLU A 231 11.64 10.17 -4.61
C GLU A 231 10.20 9.79 -4.94
N ASN A 232 9.32 10.76 -5.22
CA ASN A 232 7.94 10.49 -5.61
C ASN A 232 7.87 9.68 -6.91
N GLN A 233 8.65 10.05 -7.93
CA GLN A 233 8.75 9.30 -9.17
C GLN A 233 9.22 7.85 -8.93
N GLN A 234 10.24 7.65 -8.10
CA GLN A 234 10.72 6.31 -7.73
C GLN A 234 9.66 5.48 -6.98
N TYR A 235 8.87 6.11 -6.10
CA TYR A 235 7.79 5.42 -5.40
C TYR A 235 6.65 5.05 -6.34
N LEU A 236 6.30 5.91 -7.30
CA LEU A 236 5.31 5.59 -8.33
C LEU A 236 5.75 4.40 -9.18
N GLU A 237 7.00 4.37 -9.62
CA GLU A 237 7.55 3.24 -10.39
C GLU A 237 7.49 1.93 -9.60
N LYS A 238 7.85 1.96 -8.30
CA LYS A 238 7.73 0.79 -7.41
C LYS A 238 6.27 0.35 -7.23
N ILE A 239 5.34 1.29 -7.12
CA ILE A 239 3.91 0.98 -7.01
C ILE A 239 3.43 0.30 -8.30
N ASP A 240 3.84 0.80 -9.47
CA ASP A 240 3.48 0.21 -10.75
C ASP A 240 4.06 -1.20 -10.94
N GLU A 241 5.32 -1.42 -10.56
CA GLU A 241 5.93 -2.76 -10.56
C GLU A 241 5.13 -3.73 -9.68
N LYS A 242 4.80 -3.32 -8.44
CA LYS A 242 4.00 -4.15 -7.52
C LYS A 242 2.58 -4.38 -8.04
N ASN A 243 1.98 -3.41 -8.71
CA ASN A 243 0.67 -3.57 -9.33
C ASN A 243 0.71 -4.57 -10.49
N GLN A 244 1.77 -4.57 -11.30
CA GLN A 244 1.96 -5.54 -12.37
C GLN A 244 2.14 -6.97 -11.81
N ASP A 245 2.94 -7.13 -10.76
CA ASP A 245 3.10 -8.41 -10.06
C ASP A 245 1.79 -8.91 -9.47
N LEU A 246 1.02 -8.01 -8.83
CA LEU A 246 -0.30 -8.33 -8.28
C LEU A 246 -1.27 -8.79 -9.38
N LEU A 247 -1.26 -8.11 -10.53
CA LEU A 247 -2.07 -8.49 -11.68
C LEU A 247 -1.69 -9.88 -12.20
N ARG A 248 -0.39 -10.16 -12.33
CA ARG A 248 0.12 -11.48 -12.76
C ARG A 248 -0.34 -12.58 -11.79
N LEU A 249 -0.17 -12.37 -10.49
CA LEU A 249 -0.61 -13.32 -9.46
C LEU A 249 -2.12 -13.55 -9.51
N LYS A 250 -2.91 -12.49 -9.66
CA LYS A 250 -4.38 -12.58 -9.77
C LYS A 250 -4.83 -13.41 -10.97
N LEU A 251 -4.19 -13.24 -12.13
CA LEU A 251 -4.45 -14.05 -13.31
C LEU A 251 -4.09 -15.53 -13.06
N MET A 252 -2.94 -15.79 -12.44
CA MET A 252 -2.51 -17.15 -12.11
C MET A 252 -3.48 -17.81 -11.11
N THR A 253 -3.89 -17.12 -10.05
CA THR A 253 -4.91 -17.60 -9.11
C THR A 253 -6.23 -17.90 -9.81
N THR A 254 -6.66 -17.04 -10.74
CA THR A 254 -7.89 -17.26 -11.52
C THR A 254 -7.79 -18.54 -12.36
N ASN A 255 -6.67 -18.75 -13.05
CA ASN A 255 -6.42 -19.96 -13.85
C ASN A 255 -6.42 -21.22 -12.97
N VAL A 256 -5.69 -21.19 -11.84
CA VAL A 256 -5.65 -22.31 -10.88
C VAL A 256 -7.04 -22.60 -10.34
N GLN A 257 -7.84 -21.58 -10.04
CA GLN A 257 -9.21 -21.72 -9.56
C GLN A 257 -10.14 -22.35 -10.63
N GLN A 258 -9.98 -21.97 -11.90
CA GLN A 258 -10.73 -22.58 -13.01
C GLN A 258 -10.39 -24.08 -13.16
N ILE A 259 -9.10 -24.42 -13.10
CA ILE A 259 -8.62 -25.81 -13.13
C ILE A 259 -9.19 -26.59 -11.94
N LEU A 260 -9.10 -26.04 -10.73
CA LEU A 260 -9.66 -26.63 -9.52
C LEU A 260 -11.17 -26.88 -9.64
N ASN A 261 -11.93 -25.90 -10.13
CA ASN A 261 -13.37 -26.05 -10.35
C ASN A 261 -13.68 -27.14 -11.38
N THR A 262 -12.85 -27.30 -12.40
CA THR A 262 -12.99 -28.36 -13.40
C THR A 262 -12.81 -29.74 -12.76
N TYR A 263 -11.75 -29.91 -11.95
CA TYR A 263 -11.52 -31.15 -11.22
C TYR A 263 -12.59 -31.43 -10.16
N LYS A 264 -13.11 -30.41 -9.46
CA LYS A 264 -14.25 -30.56 -8.54
C LYS A 264 -15.50 -31.08 -9.25
N LYS A 265 -15.82 -30.54 -10.44
CA LYS A 265 -16.94 -31.02 -11.26
C LYS A 265 -16.74 -32.48 -11.68
N LYS A 266 -15.54 -32.83 -12.17
CA LYS A 266 -15.21 -34.21 -12.56
C LYS A 266 -15.28 -35.19 -11.40
N LEU A 267 -14.81 -34.79 -10.21
CA LEU A 267 -14.92 -35.60 -9.01
C LEU A 267 -16.38 -35.80 -8.60
N HIS A 268 -17.20 -34.74 -8.67
CA HIS A 268 -18.62 -34.83 -8.35
C HIS A 268 -19.37 -35.78 -9.28
N THR A 269 -19.14 -35.71 -10.60
CA THR A 269 -19.75 -36.64 -11.56
C THR A 269 -19.34 -38.08 -11.29
N LEU A 270 -18.04 -38.35 -11.06
CA LEU A 270 -17.56 -39.69 -10.73
C LEU A 270 -18.14 -40.21 -9.40
N THR A 271 -18.35 -39.31 -8.42
CA THR A 271 -18.98 -39.67 -7.15
C THR A 271 -20.45 -40.05 -7.36
N MET A 272 -21.19 -39.28 -8.15
CA MET A 272 -22.58 -39.61 -8.50
C MET A 272 -22.68 -40.94 -9.25
N GLU A 273 -21.80 -41.20 -10.22
CA GLU A 273 -21.74 -42.49 -10.92
C GLU A 273 -21.41 -43.64 -9.96
N SER A 274 -20.46 -43.44 -9.03
CA SER A 274 -20.14 -44.43 -8.00
C SER A 274 -21.34 -44.75 -7.12
N ASP A 275 -22.09 -43.74 -6.68
CA ASP A 275 -23.28 -43.96 -5.85
C ASP A 275 -24.41 -44.63 -6.64
N GLN A 276 -24.61 -44.26 -7.91
CA GLN A 276 -25.52 -44.97 -8.81
C GLN A 276 -25.14 -46.46 -8.95
N LEU A 277 -23.87 -46.76 -9.22
CA LEU A 277 -23.38 -48.14 -9.31
C LEU A 277 -23.56 -48.90 -8.00
N LYS A 278 -23.33 -48.27 -6.84
CA LYS A 278 -23.62 -48.90 -5.54
C LYS A 278 -25.10 -49.25 -5.41
N THR A 279 -26.01 -48.33 -5.78
CA THR A 279 -27.45 -48.64 -5.75
C THR A 279 -27.81 -49.78 -6.70
N GLU A 280 -27.23 -49.82 -7.90
CA GLU A 280 -27.47 -50.89 -8.86
C GLU A 280 -26.94 -52.24 -8.36
N ILE A 281 -25.76 -52.27 -7.72
CA ILE A 281 -25.21 -53.47 -7.06
C ILE A 281 -26.16 -53.96 -5.96
N THR A 282 -26.66 -53.06 -5.10
CA THR A 282 -27.62 -53.46 -4.05
C THR A 282 -28.91 -54.03 -4.64
N GLN A 283 -29.46 -53.41 -5.69
CA GLN A 283 -30.66 -53.92 -6.37
C GLN A 283 -30.43 -55.29 -7.01
N ARG A 284 -29.27 -55.51 -7.64
CA ARG A 284 -28.90 -56.81 -8.22
C ARG A 284 -28.72 -57.88 -7.13
N ASN A 285 -28.09 -57.54 -6.01
CA ASN A 285 -27.95 -58.47 -4.87
C ASN A 285 -29.31 -58.86 -4.28
N ASP A 286 -30.24 -57.91 -4.14
CA ASP A 286 -31.60 -58.18 -3.66
C ASP A 286 -32.38 -59.07 -4.64
N LEU A 287 -32.16 -58.88 -5.95
CA LEU A 287 -32.74 -59.74 -6.98
C LEU A 287 -32.14 -61.16 -6.93
N LEU A 288 -30.81 -61.28 -6.79
CA LEU A 288 -30.14 -62.57 -6.63
C LEU A 288 -30.66 -63.33 -5.41
N CYS A 289 -30.81 -62.64 -4.26
CA CYS A 289 -31.38 -63.26 -3.07
C CYS A 289 -32.81 -63.78 -3.31
N ARG A 290 -33.66 -63.00 -4.00
CA ARG A 290 -35.00 -63.46 -4.40
C ARG A 290 -34.96 -64.70 -5.30
N ILE A 291 -34.12 -64.68 -6.33
CA ILE A 291 -33.95 -65.82 -7.24
C ILE A 291 -33.42 -67.05 -6.50
N GLU A 292 -32.47 -66.89 -5.57
CA GLU A 292 -31.99 -67.99 -4.74
C GLU A 292 -33.10 -68.59 -3.87
N THR A 293 -33.94 -67.75 -3.26
CA THR A 293 -35.09 -68.25 -2.49
C THR A 293 -36.11 -68.98 -3.37
N GLU A 294 -36.38 -68.47 -4.57
CA GLU A 294 -37.25 -69.11 -5.55
C GLU A 294 -36.67 -70.44 -6.03
N ASN A 295 -35.39 -70.49 -6.39
CA ASN A 295 -34.69 -71.72 -6.75
C ASN A 295 -34.75 -72.76 -5.64
N GLN A 296 -34.59 -72.37 -4.37
CA GLN A 296 -34.75 -73.28 -3.24
C GLN A 296 -36.17 -73.84 -3.12
N MET A 297 -37.20 -73.04 -3.39
CA MET A 297 -38.60 -73.50 -3.42
C MET A 297 -38.83 -74.46 -4.58
N VAL A 298 -38.42 -74.09 -5.80
CA VAL A 298 -38.53 -74.92 -7.00
C VAL A 298 -37.79 -76.25 -6.81
N ASP A 299 -36.62 -76.26 -6.18
CA ASP A 299 -35.90 -77.50 -5.90
C ASP A 299 -36.61 -78.39 -4.87
N LYS A 300 -37.27 -77.80 -3.87
CA LYS A 300 -38.11 -78.56 -2.93
C LYS A 300 -39.29 -79.18 -3.64
N ASP A 301 -39.98 -78.41 -4.48
CA ASP A 301 -41.12 -78.86 -5.27
C ASP A 301 -40.70 -79.94 -6.27
N ARG A 302 -39.58 -79.76 -6.96
CA ARG A 302 -38.97 -80.76 -7.85
C ARG A 302 -38.67 -82.05 -7.11
N LYS A 303 -38.03 -81.99 -5.93
CA LYS A 303 -37.76 -83.18 -5.11
C LYS A 303 -39.04 -83.87 -4.64
N ALA A 304 -40.08 -83.13 -4.32
CA ALA A 304 -41.38 -83.70 -3.95
C ALA A 304 -42.06 -84.39 -5.15
N ALA A 305 -42.05 -83.75 -6.31
CA ALA A 305 -42.55 -84.30 -7.56
C ALA A 305 -41.76 -85.55 -8.00
N ASP A 306 -40.42 -85.53 -7.89
CA ASP A 306 -39.56 -86.67 -8.18
C ASP A 306 -39.86 -87.86 -7.26
N LYS A 307 -40.03 -87.62 -5.95
CA LYS A 307 -40.45 -88.66 -4.99
C LYS A 307 -41.81 -89.25 -5.36
N LEU A 308 -42.78 -88.41 -5.70
CA LEU A 308 -44.12 -88.85 -6.13
C LEU A 308 -44.05 -89.66 -7.43
N ASN A 309 -43.30 -89.19 -8.42
CA ASN A 309 -43.11 -89.87 -9.70
C ASN A 309 -42.41 -91.22 -9.51
N THR A 310 -41.40 -91.29 -8.65
CA THR A 310 -40.72 -92.54 -8.29
C THR A 310 -41.70 -93.53 -7.64
N ARG A 311 -42.54 -93.04 -6.71
CA ARG A 311 -43.60 -93.85 -6.09
C ARG A 311 -44.62 -94.35 -7.12
N LEU A 312 -45.08 -93.51 -8.04
CA LEU A 312 -46.01 -93.90 -9.08
C LEU A 312 -45.40 -94.91 -10.05
N LYS A 313 -44.14 -94.74 -10.45
CA LYS A 313 -43.39 -95.72 -11.24
C LYS A 313 -43.25 -97.05 -10.51
N GLN A 314 -42.98 -97.02 -9.21
CA GLN A 314 -42.92 -98.22 -8.39
C GLN A 314 -44.29 -98.89 -8.29
N GLN A 315 -45.37 -98.14 -8.06
CA GLN A 315 -46.74 -98.66 -8.11
C GLN A 315 -47.09 -99.27 -9.47
N LEU A 316 -46.63 -98.67 -10.56
CA LEU A 316 -46.83 -99.21 -11.92
C LEU A 316 -46.03 -100.50 -12.15
N ALA A 317 -44.82 -100.60 -11.60
CA ALA A 317 -43.98 -101.80 -11.66
C ALA A 317 -44.50 -102.95 -10.76
N ASP A 318 -44.99 -102.60 -9.57
CA ASP A 318 -45.59 -103.54 -8.60
C ASP A 318 -47.00 -103.97 -9.05
N TYR A 319 -47.66 -103.18 -9.90
CA TYR A 319 -48.93 -103.54 -10.51
C TYR A 319 -48.74 -104.67 -11.52
N LYS A 320 -48.83 -105.90 -11.02
CA LYS A 320 -49.00 -107.11 -11.83
C LYS A 320 -50.46 -107.46 -11.93
N VAL A 321 -50.96 -107.48 -13.17
CA VAL A 321 -52.22 -108.14 -13.49
C VAL A 321 -51.95 -109.65 -13.42
N PRO A 322 -52.67 -110.43 -12.58
CA PRO A 322 -52.49 -111.87 -12.53
C PRO A 322 -52.68 -112.47 -13.92
N GLU A 323 -51.80 -113.41 -14.29
CA GLU A 323 -51.90 -114.09 -15.56
C GLU A 323 -53.25 -114.84 -15.61
N VAL A 324 -53.94 -114.84 -16.76
CA VAL A 324 -55.35 -115.29 -16.85
C VAL A 324 -55.54 -116.69 -16.25
N MET A 325 -54.54 -117.57 -16.41
CA MET A 325 -54.55 -118.93 -15.85
C MET A 325 -54.40 -118.94 -14.33
N GLU A 326 -53.54 -118.10 -13.76
CA GLU A 326 -53.32 -117.99 -12.32
C GLU A 326 -54.57 -117.43 -11.62
N TYR A 327 -55.23 -116.44 -12.23
CA TYR A 327 -56.54 -115.94 -11.78
C TYR A 327 -57.63 -117.02 -11.83
N VAL A 328 -57.67 -117.83 -12.89
CA VAL A 328 -58.62 -118.95 -13.02
C VAL A 328 -58.36 -120.03 -11.97
N GLU A 329 -57.10 -120.34 -11.69
CA GLU A 329 -56.72 -121.30 -10.64
C GLU A 329 -57.06 -120.80 -9.23
N GLU A 330 -56.76 -119.54 -8.89
CA GLU A 330 -57.19 -118.95 -7.62
C GLU A 330 -58.72 -118.92 -7.49
N ARG A 331 -59.43 -118.63 -8.59
CA ARG A 331 -60.90 -118.64 -8.59
C ARG A 331 -61.47 -120.05 -8.44
N ALA A 332 -60.81 -121.06 -9.01
CA ALA A 332 -61.14 -122.47 -8.79
C ALA A 332 -60.86 -122.91 -7.35
N LYS A 333 -59.74 -122.48 -6.75
CA LYS A 333 -59.43 -122.72 -5.33
C LYS A 333 -60.47 -122.08 -4.42
N LEU A 334 -60.88 -120.84 -4.68
CA LEU A 334 -61.98 -120.19 -3.96
C LEU A 334 -63.29 -120.97 -4.07
N TYR A 335 -63.59 -121.52 -5.25
CA TYR A 335 -64.77 -122.35 -5.46
C TYR A 335 -64.72 -123.64 -4.65
N GLU A 336 -63.57 -124.32 -4.62
CA GLU A 336 -63.39 -125.55 -3.85
C GLU A 336 -63.40 -125.29 -2.34
N LEU A 337 -62.81 -124.18 -1.87
CA LEU A 337 -62.88 -123.75 -0.48
C LEU A 337 -64.33 -123.45 -0.06
N ASN A 338 -65.10 -122.77 -0.90
CA ASN A 338 -66.51 -122.49 -0.66
C ASN A 338 -67.35 -123.77 -0.59
N LYS A 339 -67.01 -124.79 -1.39
CA LYS A 339 -67.65 -126.11 -1.35
C LYS A 339 -67.30 -126.87 -0.07
N VAL A 340 -66.05 -126.77 0.40
CA VAL A 340 -65.60 -127.32 1.70
C VAL A 340 -66.32 -126.62 2.85
N VAL A 341 -66.46 -125.29 2.82
CA VAL A 341 -67.24 -124.52 3.80
C VAL A 341 -68.69 -125.04 3.87
N LYS A 342 -69.37 -125.16 2.71
CA LYS A 342 -70.73 -125.73 2.66
C LYS A 342 -70.82 -127.17 3.16
N MET A 343 -69.79 -127.99 2.94
CA MET A 343 -69.73 -129.36 3.45
C MET A 343 -69.58 -129.39 4.98
N TRP A 344 -68.74 -128.51 5.54
CA TRP A 344 -68.59 -128.36 6.99
C TRP A 344 -69.84 -127.79 7.65
N GLU A 345 -70.50 -126.81 7.04
CA GLU A 345 -71.82 -126.34 7.48
C GLU A 345 -72.82 -127.50 7.58
N ARG A 346 -72.84 -128.38 6.58
CA ARG A 346 -73.70 -129.57 6.57
C ARG A 346 -73.31 -130.61 7.64
N LYS A 347 -72.02 -130.81 7.91
CA LYS A 347 -71.53 -131.68 9.01
C LYS A 347 -71.89 -131.10 10.38
N VAL A 348 -71.81 -129.78 10.55
CA VAL A 348 -72.23 -129.09 11.77
C VAL A 348 -73.74 -129.24 11.97
N GLU A 349 -74.53 -129.17 10.90
CA GLU A 349 -75.98 -129.43 10.94
C GLU A 349 -76.29 -130.85 11.45
N ILE A 350 -75.58 -131.87 10.92
CA ILE A 350 -75.74 -133.27 11.33
C ILE A 350 -75.31 -133.48 12.79
N ALA A 351 -74.20 -132.88 13.20
CA ALA A 351 -73.73 -132.93 14.60
C ALA A 351 -74.72 -132.24 15.55
N ARG A 352 -75.34 -131.13 15.13
CA ARG A 352 -76.38 -130.42 15.89
C ARG A 352 -77.63 -131.29 16.04
N MET A 353 -78.06 -131.97 14.98
CA MET A 353 -79.18 -132.92 15.03
C MET A 353 -78.88 -134.16 15.88
N ALA A 354 -77.66 -134.69 15.84
CA ALA A 354 -77.21 -135.79 16.70
C ALA A 354 -77.20 -135.39 18.19
N LEU A 355 -76.71 -134.19 18.51
CA LEU A 355 -76.73 -133.64 19.87
C LEU A 355 -78.16 -133.43 20.38
N GLN A 356 -79.08 -132.98 19.52
CA GLN A 356 -80.49 -132.81 19.86
C GLN A 356 -81.19 -134.16 20.14
N THR A 357 -80.77 -135.21 19.44
CA THR A 357 -81.27 -136.58 19.65
C THR A 357 -80.74 -137.17 20.96
N ASN A 358 -79.44 -137.00 21.23
CA ASN A 358 -78.81 -137.39 22.50
C ASN A 358 -79.35 -136.62 23.71
N LYS A 359 -79.75 -135.35 23.57
CA LYS A 359 -80.44 -134.61 24.63
C LYS A 359 -81.83 -135.17 24.92
N LYS A 360 -82.56 -135.63 23.91
CA LYS A 360 -83.88 -136.26 24.09
C LYS A 360 -83.78 -137.64 24.76
N THR A 361 -82.75 -138.43 24.45
CA THR A 361 -82.50 -139.72 25.13
C THR A 361 -81.94 -139.55 26.54
N TRP A 362 -81.09 -138.56 26.81
CA TRP A 362 -80.63 -138.23 28.16
C TRP A 362 -81.79 -137.73 29.06
N ASN A 363 -82.72 -136.94 28.52
CA ASN A 363 -83.93 -136.54 29.25
C ASN A 363 -84.89 -137.70 29.55
N LYS A 364 -84.83 -138.81 28.80
CA LYS A 364 -85.54 -140.05 29.17
C LYS A 364 -84.89 -140.75 30.39
N LEU A 365 -83.56 -140.71 30.51
CA LEU A 365 -82.81 -141.37 31.60
C LEU A 365 -82.88 -140.62 32.94
N ARG A 366 -83.05 -139.29 32.93
CA ARG A 366 -83.16 -138.47 34.16
C ARG A 366 -84.49 -138.65 34.91
N ILE A 367 -85.59 -138.83 34.18
CA ILE A 367 -86.94 -138.99 34.76
C ILE A 367 -87.09 -140.39 35.39
N ALA A 368 -86.39 -141.41 34.88
CA ALA A 368 -86.39 -142.76 35.44
C ALA A 368 -85.55 -142.90 36.73
N ALA A 369 -84.71 -141.92 37.08
CA ALA A 369 -83.86 -141.95 38.27
C ALA A 369 -84.36 -141.07 39.44
N THR A 370 -85.55 -140.44 39.29
CA THR A 370 -86.07 -139.45 40.27
C THR A 370 -87.38 -139.87 40.96
N ASP A 371 -87.96 -141.04 40.65
CA ASP A 371 -89.20 -141.53 41.29
C ASP A 371 -89.00 -142.72 42.27
N ASP A 372 -87.76 -143.21 42.43
CA ASP A 372 -87.44 -144.35 43.34
C ASP A 372 -86.90 -143.90 44.72
N ASP A 373 -86.92 -142.60 45.01
CA ASP A 373 -86.36 -141.98 46.24
C ASP A 373 -87.41 -141.22 47.08
N GLN A 374 -88.71 -141.51 46.88
CA GLN A 374 -89.82 -140.97 47.67
C GLN A 374 -90.53 -142.06 48.48
N THR A 375 -89.73 -142.79 49.27
CA THR A 375 -90.19 -143.53 50.45
C THR A 375 -89.82 -142.74 51.72
N ASN A 376 -90.80 -142.50 52.59
CA ASN A 376 -90.62 -142.64 54.05
C ASN A 376 -89.95 -141.50 54.87
N TRP A 377 -90.64 -140.35 55.06
CA TRP A 377 -90.55 -139.42 56.23
C TRP A 377 -91.56 -138.26 56.00
N MET A 378 -92.54 -137.84 56.82
CA MET A 378 -92.86 -138.01 58.24
C MET A 378 -94.39 -137.89 58.45
N VAL A 379 -94.95 -138.83 59.21
CA VAL A 379 -96.16 -138.67 60.03
C VAL A 379 -95.66 -138.38 61.45
N ALA A 380 -95.85 -137.14 61.92
CA ALA A 380 -95.77 -136.58 63.29
C ALA A 380 -95.44 -135.08 63.11
N GLN A 381 -96.22 -134.07 63.52
CA GLN A 381 -96.95 -133.92 64.77
C GLN A 381 -97.87 -132.66 64.73
N GLU A 382 -99.10 -132.80 65.23
CA GLU A 382 -100.04 -131.85 65.90
C GLU A 382 -100.57 -130.53 65.28
N ILE A 383 -101.90 -130.38 65.37
CA ILE A 383 -102.69 -129.24 65.90
C ILE A 383 -101.99 -127.87 65.95
N ALA A 384 -102.33 -127.00 64.98
CA ALA A 384 -102.76 -125.59 65.10
C ALA A 384 -103.15 -125.08 63.71
#